data_AF-A0A1F8B538-F1
#
_entry.id   AF-A0A1F8B538-F1
#
_cell.length_a   1.000
_cell.length_b   1.000
_cell.length_c   1.000
_cell.angle_alpha   90.00
_cell.angle_beta   90.00
_cell.angle_gamma   90.00
#
_symmetry.space_group_name_H-M   'P 1'
#
loop_
_entity.id
_entity.type
_entity.pdbx_description
1 polymer ?
#
loop_
_entity_poly.entity_id
_entity_poly.type
_entity_poly.pdbx_seq_one_letter_code
_entity_poly.pdbx_strand_id
1 'polypeptide(L)' 'MALTKNDLIQISNLLNSQLDIRFEDQKQEIENLLTPFRSDMFTKIDPILKEVVTAREERPLIENRIEALEKLHPQDTSI' A
#
# COMPACT_ATOMS: atom_id res chain seq x y z
N MET A 1 -10.29 48.38 -32.52
CA MET A 1 -8.86 48.16 -32.18
C MET A 1 -8.65 46.65 -32.19
N ALA A 2 -7.72 46.15 -33.00
CA ALA A 2 -7.42 44.72 -33.09
C ALA A 2 -6.28 44.39 -32.12
N LEU A 3 -6.35 43.23 -31.45
CA LEU A 3 -5.24 42.74 -30.64
C LEU A 3 -3.98 42.62 -31.50
N THR A 4 -2.86 43.11 -30.97
CA THR A 4 -1.58 42.96 -31.64
C THR A 4 -1.03 41.55 -31.40
N LYS A 5 -0.13 41.09 -32.27
CA LYS A 5 0.53 39.79 -32.11
C LYS A 5 1.24 39.66 -30.75
N ASN A 6 1.70 40.77 -30.19
CA ASN A 6 2.38 40.78 -28.90
C ASN A 6 1.42 40.52 -27.74
N ASP A 7 0.19 41.04 -27.82
CA ASP A 7 -0.86 40.81 -26.82
C ASP A 7 -1.31 39.34 -26.83
N LEU A 8 -1.38 38.71 -28.01
CA LEU A 8 -1.68 37.28 -28.13
C LEU A 8 -0.60 36.40 -27.48
N ILE A 9 0.67 36.77 -27.62
CA ILE A 9 1.79 36.04 -27.00
C ILE A 9 1.73 36.17 -25.47
N GLN A 10 1.43 37.37 -24.94
CA GLN A 10 1.30 37.57 -23.50
C GLN A 10 0.14 36.76 -22.91
N ILE A 11 -1.01 36.74 -23.60
CA ILE A 11 -2.17 35.93 -23.18
C ILE A 11 -1.82 34.44 -23.19
N SER A 12 -1.13 33.96 -24.23
CA SER A 12 -0.69 32.56 -24.31
C SER A 12 0.25 32.19 -23.15
N ASN A 13 1.20 33.07 -22.81
CA ASN A 13 2.14 32.83 -21.73
C ASN A 13 1.46 32.83 -20.36
N LEU A 14 0.48 33.73 -20.15
CA LEU A 14 -0.32 33.77 -18.92
C LEU A 14 -1.18 32.52 -18.77
N LEU A 15 -1.82 32.06 -19.85
CA LEU A 15 -2.62 30.83 -19.83
C LEU A 15 -1.76 29.60 -19.55
N ASN A 16 -0.58 29.49 -20.18
CA ASN A 16 0.34 28.39 -19.93
C ASN A 16 0.81 28.39 -18.46
N SER A 17 1.21 29.54 -17.92
CA SER A 17 1.62 29.63 -16.51
C SER A 17 0.49 29.27 -15.54
N GLN A 18 -0.75 29.67 -15.82
CA GLN A 18 -1.89 29.28 -14.98
C GLN A 18 -2.23 27.79 -15.08
N LEU A 19 -2.06 27.19 -16.27
CA LEU A 19 -2.23 25.75 -16.45
C LEU A 19 -1.17 24.98 -15.68
N ASP A 20 0.09 25.39 -15.77
CA ASP A 20 1.20 24.73 -15.05
C ASP A 20 0.98 24.75 -13.53
N ILE A 21 0.53 25.89 -12.98
CA ILE A 21 0.20 26.00 -11.55
C ILE A 21 -0.93 25.03 -11.18
N ARG A 22 -2.00 24.98 -11.98
CA ARG A 22 -3.12 24.06 -11.72
C ARG A 22 -2.72 22.59 -11.83
N PHE A 23 -1.84 22.25 -12.76
CA PHE A 23 -1.34 20.89 -12.90
C PHE A 23 -0.53 20.46 -11.67
N GLU A 24 0.32 21.34 -11.14
CA GLU A 24 1.07 21.02 -9.94
C GLU A 24 0.19 20.96 -8.68
N ASP A 25 -0.79 21.86 -8.56
CA ASP A 25 -1.77 21.79 -7.46
C ASP A 25 -2.54 20.46 -7.48
N GLN A 26 -2.98 20.02 -8.65
CA GLN A 26 -3.68 18.74 -8.81
C GLN A 26 -2.78 17.54 -8.51
N LYS A 27 -1.52 17.58 -8.94
CA LYS A 27 -0.56 16.51 -8.65
C LYS A 27 -0.30 16.41 -7.15
N GLN A 28 -0.14 17.55 -6.48
CA GLN A 28 0.05 17.60 -5.03
C GLN A 28 -1.18 17.08 -4.28
N GLU A 29 -2.39 17.42 -4.74
CA GLU A 29 -3.64 16.90 -4.16
C GLU A 29 -3.74 15.37 -4.30
N ILE A 30 -3.38 14.83 -5.47
CA ILE A 30 -3.34 13.38 -5.71
C ILE A 30 -2.28 12.70 -4.82
N GLU A 31 -1.07 13.25 -4.71
CA GLU A 31 -0.04 12.70 -3.82
C GLU A 31 -0.48 12.71 -2.35
N ASN A 32 -1.16 13.78 -1.92
CA ASN A 32 -1.71 13.90 -0.57
C ASN A 32 -2.84 12.90 -0.29
N LEU A 33 -3.58 12.44 -1.32
CA LEU A 33 -4.59 11.40 -1.19
C LEU A 33 -3.99 9.99 -1.21
N LEU A 34 -3.00 9.76 -2.06
CA LEU A 34 -2.36 8.45 -2.21
C LEU A 34 -1.48 8.07 -1.02
N THR A 35 -0.81 9.05 -0.41
CA THR A 35 0.06 8.85 0.75
C THR A 35 -0.66 8.21 1.95
N PRO A 36 -1.78 8.76 2.46
CA PRO A 36 -2.52 8.16 3.56
C PRO A 36 -3.15 6.82 3.16
N PHE A 37 -3.68 6.69 1.93
CA PHE A 37 -4.22 5.42 1.45
C PHE A 37 -3.16 4.29 1.47
N ARG A 38 -1.96 4.59 1.01
CA ARG A 38 -0.83 3.66 1.02
C ARG A 38 -0.41 3.32 2.45
N SER A 39 -0.32 4.32 3.32
CA SER A 39 0.02 4.14 4.74
C SER A 39 -1.00 3.28 5.48
N ASP A 40 -2.30 3.52 5.25
CA ASP A 40 -3.39 2.78 5.87
C ASP A 40 -3.44 1.32 5.39
N MET A 41 -3.18 1.09 4.10
CA MET A 41 -3.04 -0.25 3.54
C MET A 41 -1.90 -1.02 4.20
N PHE A 42 -0.70 -0.45 4.27
CA PHE A 42 0.43 -1.13 4.90
C PHE A 42 0.18 -1.37 6.40
N THR A 43 -0.36 -0.39 7.12
CA THR A 43 -0.67 -0.54 8.55
C THR A 43 -1.63 -1.70 8.83
N LYS A 44 -2.58 -1.96 7.92
CA LYS A 44 -3.53 -3.07 8.04
C LYS A 44 -3.00 -4.40 7.51
N ILE A 45 -2.23 -4.37 6.42
CA ILE A 45 -1.75 -5.58 5.74
C ILE A 45 -0.53 -6.17 6.45
N ASP A 46 0.36 -5.34 7.01
CA ASP A 46 1.60 -5.79 7.65
C ASP A 46 1.39 -6.75 8.84
N PRO A 47 0.46 -6.48 9.80
CA PRO A 47 0.17 -7.45 10.86
C PRO A 47 -0.42 -8.76 10.32
N ILE A 48 -1.27 -8.70 9.30
CA ILE A 48 -1.86 -9.90 8.66
C ILE A 48 -0.75 -10.74 7.99
N LEU A 49 0.14 -10.10 7.24
CA LEU A 49 1.28 -10.78 6.62
C LEU A 49 2.18 -11.40 7.68
N LYS A 50 2.45 -10.68 8.77
CA LYS A 50 3.25 -11.18 9.89
C LYS A 50 2.61 -12.41 10.54
N GLU A 51 1.30 -12.36 10.83
CA GLU A 51 0.57 -13.51 11.36
C GLU A 51 0.61 -14.71 10.42
N VAL A 52 0.43 -14.51 9.11
CA VAL A 52 0.50 -15.58 8.11
C VAL A 52 1.90 -16.19 8.03
N VAL A 53 2.95 -15.37 8.09
CA VAL A 53 4.34 -15.85 8.11
C VAL A 53 4.62 -16.63 9.39
N THR A 54 4.27 -16.09 10.55
CA THR A 54 4.43 -16.77 11.84
C THR A 54 3.66 -18.09 11.87
N ALA A 55 2.41 -18.12 11.40
CA ALA A 55 1.63 -19.35 11.31
C ALA A 55 2.27 -20.39 10.38
N ARG A 56 2.92 -19.96 9.30
CA ARG A 56 3.67 -20.89 8.41
C ARG A 56 4.93 -21.43 9.05
N GLU A 57 5.63 -20.63 9.86
CA GLU A 57 6.86 -21.03 10.57
C GLU A 57 6.56 -21.94 11.77
N GLU A 58 5.47 -21.68 12.50
CA GLU A 58 5.10 -22.44 13.70
C GLU A 58 4.43 -23.78 13.37
N ARG A 59 3.71 -23.89 12.25
CA ARG A 59 3.01 -25.12 11.84
C ARG A 59 3.91 -26.37 11.80
N PRO A 60 5.10 -26.37 11.17
CA PRO A 60 5.98 -27.52 11.21
C PRO A 60 6.55 -27.80 12.61
N LEU A 61 6.74 -26.77 13.45
CA LEU A 61 7.18 -26.96 14.85
C LEU A 61 6.09 -27.66 15.69
N ILE A 62 4.83 -27.31 15.46
CA ILE A 62 3.67 -27.93 16.12
C ILE A 62 3.51 -29.38 15.64
N GLU A 63 3.55 -29.63 14.33
CA GLU A 63 3.45 -30.98 13.75
C GLU A 63 4.54 -31.91 14.31
N ASN A 64 5.80 -31.44 14.33
CA ASN A 64 6.91 -32.21 14.89
C ASN A 64 6.75 -32.50 16.40
N ARG A 65 6.18 -31.56 17.16
CA ARG A 65 5.89 -31.76 18.59
C ARG A 65 4.77 -32.77 18.82
N ILE A 66 3.72 -32.74 17.99
CA ILE A 66 2.62 -33.71 18.05
C ILE A 66 3.15 -35.11 17.74
N GLU A 67 3.92 -35.28 16.67
CA GLU A 67 4.53 -36.59 16.34
C GLU A 67 5.45 -37.12 17.46
N ALA A 68 6.22 -36.25 18.10
CA ALA A 68 7.06 -36.64 19.23
C ALA A 68 6.24 -37.08 20.45
N LEU A 69 5.11 -36.41 20.71
CA LEU A 69 4.19 -36.78 21.78
C LEU A 69 3.45 -38.08 21.47
N GLU A 70 3.05 -38.33 20.23
CA GLU A 70 2.44 -39.61 19.80
C GLU A 70 3.43 -40.78 19.90
N LYS A 71 4.72 -40.53 19.68
CA LYS A 71 5.79 -41.54 19.89
C LYS A 71 6.03 -41.85 21.36
N LEU A 72 5.82 -40.88 22.26
CA LEU A 72 6.01 -41.03 23.71
C LEU A 72 4.76 -41.57 24.42
N HIS A 73 3.58 -41.25 23.91
CA HIS A 73 2.28 -41.73 24.35
C HIS A 73 1.54 -42.32 23.15
N PRO A 74 1.90 -43.54 22.70
CA PRO A 74 1.08 -44.25 21.74
C PRO A 74 -0.29 -44.42 22.39
N GLN A 75 -1.33 -43.87 21.76
CA GLN A 75 -2.69 -43.86 22.26
C GLN A 75 -3.06 -45.23 22.84
N ASP A 76 -3.30 -45.29 24.16
CA ASP A 76 -4.10 -46.33 24.81
C ASP A 76 -5.52 -46.23 24.23
N THR A 77 -5.67 -46.73 23.02
CA THR A 77 -6.95 -46.86 22.34
C THR A 77 -7.53 -48.20 22.80
N SER A 78 -7.93 -48.29 24.07
CA SER A 78 -8.91 -49.29 24.52
C SER A 78 -10.30 -48.67 24.43
N ILE A 79 -10.97 -48.96 23.32
CA ILE A 79 -12.44 -49.10 23.30
C ILE A 79 -12.74 -50.55 23.69
#